data_AF-A0A2V5PI96-F1
#
_entry.id   AF-A0A2V5PI96-F1
#
_cell.length_a   1.000
_cell.length_b   1.000
_cell.length_c   1.000
_cell.angle_alpha   90.00
_cell.angle_beta   90.00
_cell.angle_gamma   90.00
#
_symmetry.space_group_name_H-M   'P 1'
#
loop_
_entity.id
_entity.type
_entity.pdbx_description
1 polymer ?
#
loop_
_entity_poly.entity_id
_entity_poly.type
_entity_poly.pdbx_seq_one_letter_code
_entity_poly.pdbx_strand_id
1 'polypeptide(L)'
;MLSSVPRVYPLLGLCGGYVVVMLFNPIRLALRDGFRCLTRFKRIGLTFILLGAAYSVFQFATFAPLQPPSDLDLSQSFSPGVWAWPSFMDIWREVPLPALEGVAGIFDNATTTYPLSVLAALLLIFNWRGLHGALFRALRKRYGGWGFAIYAILLISVVATLLKPIAFWRLAATVPMAGSLQISATIDAVAFIFEYLFGVYIQVYLITVCLAWIKGLSFHEGDLFRFAMRRFSYVLEWAGLVVIVSTLIVRAPLLLAYFRNIPGVLDFLPLERLIMSVLIIAFCSVQISLVLHNETLGAACRAHYEFIRQNLPRFGWFLLIAALHFFFLMACDAIMRGAIADRVVAVIGWKIIYVCLRGLITGWLLASWVCLFRQCETARANQETWIRY
;
A
#
# COMPACT_ATOMS: atom_id res chain seq x y z
N MET A 1 13.42 36.53 16.89
CA MET A 1 12.14 36.17 16.23
C MET A 1 12.10 36.41 14.71
N LEU A 2 13.15 36.90 14.06
CA LEU A 2 13.20 37.16 12.60
C LEU A 2 13.87 36.05 11.76
N SER A 3 14.42 35.00 12.38
CA SER A 3 15.07 33.87 11.68
C SER A 3 14.10 32.79 11.18
N SER A 4 12.82 32.87 11.54
CA SER A 4 11.76 31.93 11.13
C SER A 4 11.06 32.31 9.82
N VAL A 5 11.19 33.56 9.37
CA VAL A 5 10.49 34.12 8.21
C VAL A 5 10.83 33.42 6.87
N PRO A 6 12.09 33.01 6.57
CA PRO A 6 12.41 32.30 5.32
C PRO A 6 11.83 30.87 5.25
N ARG A 7 11.46 30.28 6.39
CA ARG A 7 10.92 28.91 6.45
C ARG A 7 9.42 28.84 6.16
N VAL A 8 8.70 29.95 6.32
CA VAL A 8 7.22 29.98 6.21
C VAL A 8 6.76 30.18 4.76
N TYR A 9 7.49 30.92 3.94
CA TYR A 9 7.11 31.17 2.54
C TYR A 9 6.99 29.93 1.66
N PRO A 10 7.90 28.93 1.72
CA PRO A 10 7.76 27.69 0.95
C PRO A 10 6.52 26.89 1.36
N LEU A 11 6.20 26.85 2.65
CA LEU A 11 5.02 26.19 3.19
C LEU A 11 3.72 26.88 2.73
N LEU A 12 3.67 28.22 2.80
CA LEU A 12 2.53 28.99 2.31
C LEU A 12 2.33 28.81 0.80
N GLY A 13 3.42 28.78 0.02
CA GLY A 13 3.36 28.50 -1.42
C GLY A 13 2.82 27.10 -1.72
N LEU A 14 3.28 26.08 -0.99
CA LEU A 14 2.78 24.71 -1.10
C LEU A 14 1.30 24.58 -0.73
N CYS A 15 0.88 25.18 0.39
CA CYS A 15 -0.52 25.20 0.82
C CYS A 15 -1.40 25.96 -0.19
N GLY A 16 -0.95 27.11 -0.68
CA GLY A 16 -1.63 27.88 -1.72
C GLY A 16 -1.79 27.09 -3.01
N GLY A 17 -0.72 26.45 -3.48
CA GLY A 17 -0.75 25.58 -4.66
C GLY A 17 -1.70 24.39 -4.49
N TYR A 18 -1.70 23.75 -3.32
CA TYR A 18 -2.64 22.66 -3.00
C TYR A 18 -4.09 23.12 -3.06
N VAL A 19 -4.40 24.27 -2.47
CA VAL A 19 -5.75 24.86 -2.52
C VAL A 19 -6.16 25.13 -3.97
N VAL A 20 -5.28 25.71 -4.79
CA VAL A 20 -5.55 25.95 -6.21
C VAL A 20 -5.82 24.63 -6.96
N VAL A 21 -4.99 23.60 -6.78
CA VAL A 21 -5.21 22.28 -7.40
C VAL A 21 -6.56 21.68 -6.96
N MET A 22 -6.90 21.80 -5.69
CA MET A 22 -8.21 21.36 -5.18
C MET A 22 -9.36 22.21 -5.71
N LEU A 23 -9.13 23.49 -5.97
CA LEU A 23 -10.12 24.42 -6.44
C LEU A 23 -10.43 24.29 -7.94
N PHE A 24 -9.47 23.83 -8.75
CA PHE A 24 -9.61 23.82 -10.20
C PHE A 24 -9.50 22.43 -10.84
N ASN A 25 -9.38 21.35 -10.05
CA ASN A 25 -9.26 20.02 -10.64
C ASN A 25 -10.55 19.55 -11.35
N PRO A 26 -10.44 18.96 -12.55
CA PRO A 26 -11.58 18.47 -13.32
C PRO A 26 -12.16 17.15 -12.80
N ILE A 27 -11.50 16.50 -11.83
CA ILE A 27 -11.89 15.18 -11.30
C ILE A 27 -12.61 15.26 -9.95
N ARG A 28 -13.09 16.45 -9.57
CA ARG A 28 -13.83 16.73 -8.32
C ARG A 28 -14.98 15.77 -8.08
N LEU A 29 -15.73 15.42 -9.14
CA LEU A 29 -16.85 14.51 -9.03
C LEU A 29 -16.39 13.10 -8.60
N ALA A 30 -15.35 12.56 -9.25
CA ALA A 30 -14.78 11.26 -8.86
C ALA A 30 -14.24 11.27 -7.42
N LEU A 31 -13.58 12.35 -7.01
CA LEU A 31 -13.09 12.52 -5.63
C LEU A 31 -14.24 12.59 -4.62
N ARG A 32 -15.29 13.34 -4.92
CA ARG A 32 -16.48 13.46 -4.07
C ARG A 32 -17.22 12.14 -3.95
N ASP A 33 -17.38 11.41 -5.06
CA ASP A 33 -18.04 10.11 -5.07
C ASP A 33 -17.20 9.06 -4.36
N GLY A 34 -15.86 9.09 -4.50
CA GLY A 34 -14.96 8.27 -3.70
C GLY A 34 -15.13 8.53 -2.20
N PHE A 35 -15.27 9.80 -1.79
CA PHE A 35 -15.52 10.16 -0.39
C PHE A 35 -16.88 9.64 0.09
N ARG A 36 -17.94 9.81 -0.71
CA ARG A 36 -19.28 9.23 -0.41
C ARG A 36 -19.21 7.71 -0.25
N CYS A 37 -18.48 7.02 -1.13
CA CYS A 37 -18.26 5.58 -1.04
C CYS A 37 -17.59 5.21 0.30
N LEU A 38 -16.55 5.94 0.69
CA LEU A 38 -15.84 5.73 1.95
C LEU A 38 -16.74 5.96 3.17
N THR A 39 -17.55 7.02 3.18
CA THR A 39 -18.47 7.33 4.29
C THR A 39 -19.58 6.29 4.44
N ARG A 40 -20.09 5.76 3.32
CA ARG A 40 -21.11 4.69 3.33
C ARG A 40 -20.51 3.34 3.72
N PHE A 41 -19.36 2.99 3.15
CA PHE A 41 -18.63 1.76 3.43
C PHE A 41 -17.37 2.07 4.22
N LYS A 42 -17.56 2.43 5.50
CA LYS A 42 -16.48 2.74 6.46
C LYS A 42 -15.37 1.68 6.50
N ARG A 43 -15.71 0.44 6.12
CA ARG A 43 -14.81 -0.70 6.02
C ARG A 43 -13.64 -0.47 5.07
N ILE A 44 -13.83 0.25 3.96
CA ILE A 44 -12.74 0.53 3.02
C ILE A 44 -11.60 1.25 3.75
N GLY A 45 -11.92 2.31 4.48
CA GLY A 45 -10.95 3.03 5.31
C GLY A 45 -10.45 2.18 6.47
N LEU A 46 -11.35 1.50 7.19
CA LEU A 46 -10.98 0.69 8.36
C LEU A 46 -10.02 -0.45 8.01
N THR A 47 -10.15 -1.09 6.85
CA THR A 47 -9.22 -2.13 6.39
C THR A 47 -7.81 -1.56 6.24
N PHE A 48 -7.65 -0.39 5.61
CA PHE A 48 -6.34 0.23 5.48
C PHE A 48 -5.78 0.74 6.81
N ILE A 49 -6.63 1.27 7.69
CA ILE A 49 -6.22 1.66 9.04
C ILE A 49 -5.74 0.45 9.83
N LEU A 50 -6.46 -0.68 9.77
CA LEU A 50 -6.09 -1.92 10.47
C LEU A 50 -4.76 -2.47 9.97
N LEU A 51 -4.56 -2.51 8.65
CA LEU A 51 -3.30 -2.96 8.02
C LEU A 51 -2.13 -2.05 8.42
N GLY A 52 -2.31 -0.74 8.30
CA GLY A 52 -1.29 0.23 8.72
C GLY A 52 -1.00 0.20 10.23
N ALA A 53 -2.02 -0.03 11.06
CA ALA A 53 -1.88 -0.09 12.51
C ALA A 53 -1.10 -1.33 12.93
N ALA A 54 -1.45 -2.49 12.37
CA ALA A 54 -0.74 -3.73 12.65
C ALA A 54 0.75 -3.62 12.27
N TYR A 55 1.04 -3.05 11.09
CA TYR A 55 2.42 -2.84 10.66
C TYR A 55 3.17 -1.85 11.57
N SER A 56 2.50 -0.77 12.01
CA SER A 56 3.12 0.23 12.89
C SER A 56 3.44 -0.31 14.27
N VAL A 57 2.55 -1.15 14.84
CA VAL A 57 2.78 -1.87 16.09
C VAL A 57 3.98 -2.80 15.95
N PHE A 58 4.07 -3.53 14.83
CA PHE A 58 5.23 -4.39 14.57
C PHE A 58 6.53 -3.60 14.48
N GLN A 59 6.58 -2.53 13.68
CA GLN A 59 7.77 -1.68 13.58
C GLN A 59 8.18 -1.10 14.93
N PHE A 60 7.21 -0.71 15.75
CA PHE A 60 7.49 -0.25 17.11
C PHE A 60 8.09 -1.37 17.96
N ALA A 61 7.51 -2.57 17.94
CA ALA A 61 8.02 -3.70 18.71
C ALA A 61 9.45 -4.14 18.30
N THR A 62 9.82 -4.00 17.02
CA THR A 62 11.14 -4.42 16.52
C THR A 62 12.22 -3.36 16.60
N PHE A 63 11.86 -2.07 16.46
CA PHE A 63 12.83 -0.98 16.32
C PHE A 63 12.76 0.07 17.44
N ALA A 64 11.79 0.00 18.36
CA ALA A 64 11.80 0.89 19.51
C ALA A 64 12.79 0.35 20.56
N PRO A 65 13.84 1.11 20.91
CA PRO A 65 14.61 0.81 22.11
C PRO A 65 13.67 0.94 23.32
N LEU A 66 13.47 -0.16 24.06
CA LEU A 66 12.73 -0.13 25.32
C LEU A 66 13.54 0.68 26.33
N GLN A 67 13.24 1.98 26.43
CA GLN A 67 13.81 2.81 27.49
C GLN A 67 13.27 2.35 28.85
N PRO A 68 14.11 2.31 29.90
CA PRO A 68 13.64 2.00 31.24
C PRO A 68 12.58 3.03 31.68
N PRO A 69 11.57 2.61 32.47
CA PRO A 69 10.45 3.48 32.84
C PRO A 69 10.85 4.73 33.65
N SER A 70 12.07 4.76 34.19
CA SER A 70 12.68 5.94 34.83
C SER A 70 12.97 7.10 33.89
N ASP A 71 13.10 6.84 32.57
CA ASP A 71 13.49 7.83 31.57
C ASP A 71 12.27 8.42 30.83
N LEU A 72 11.06 7.97 31.17
CA LEU A 72 9.80 8.43 30.59
C LEU A 72 9.34 9.74 31.25
N ASP A 73 9.96 10.85 30.88
CA ASP A 73 9.49 12.17 31.31
C ASP A 73 8.30 12.65 30.45
N LEU A 74 7.09 12.46 31.00
CA LEU A 74 5.84 12.89 30.37
C LEU A 74 5.76 14.41 30.19
N SER A 75 6.36 15.18 31.09
CA SER A 75 6.28 16.65 31.09
C SER A 75 7.04 17.26 29.91
N GLN A 76 8.17 16.65 29.54
CA GLN A 76 8.98 17.09 28.42
C GLN A 76 8.49 16.53 27.07
N SER A 77 7.74 15.42 27.07
CA SER A 77 7.21 14.78 25.86
C SER A 77 6.19 15.64 25.11
N PHE A 78 5.49 16.54 25.80
CA PHE A 78 4.45 17.39 25.22
C PHE A 78 4.82 18.88 25.16
N SER A 79 6.06 19.26 25.51
CA SER A 79 6.50 20.65 25.47
C SER A 79 7.06 21.02 24.08
N PRO A 80 6.34 21.81 23.26
CA PRO A 80 6.75 22.11 21.88
C PRO A 80 8.01 23.00 21.80
N GLY A 81 8.36 23.67 22.89
CA GLY A 81 9.54 24.54 22.99
C GLY A 81 10.87 23.79 23.03
N VAL A 82 10.86 22.47 23.26
CA VAL A 82 12.05 21.61 23.33
C VAL A 82 12.19 20.75 22.06
N TRP A 83 11.30 20.91 21.07
CA TRP A 83 11.29 20.11 19.85
C TRP A 83 12.32 20.59 18.83
N ALA A 84 13.03 19.65 18.22
CA ALA A 84 14.07 19.92 17.24
C ALA A 84 13.48 19.91 15.82
N TRP A 85 12.98 21.06 15.37
CA TRP A 85 12.32 21.15 14.06
C TRP A 85 13.31 20.92 12.90
N PRO A 86 13.08 19.92 12.02
CA PRO A 86 13.97 19.62 10.90
C PRO A 86 13.98 20.73 9.85
N SER A 87 15.02 20.77 9.04
CA SER A 87 15.11 21.75 7.95
C SER A 87 14.22 21.34 6.76
N PHE A 88 13.78 22.33 5.98
CA PHE A 88 12.99 22.07 4.78
C PHE A 88 13.70 21.17 3.76
N MET A 89 15.03 21.31 3.63
CA MET A 89 15.82 20.54 2.67
C MET A 89 15.93 19.06 3.05
N ASP A 90 15.96 18.76 4.35
CA ASP A 90 15.97 17.37 4.83
C ASP A 90 14.65 16.67 4.47
N ILE A 91 13.53 17.36 4.72
CA ILE A 91 12.19 16.89 4.36
C ILE A 91 12.06 16.72 2.84
N TRP A 92 12.51 17.69 2.05
CA TRP A 92 12.41 17.65 0.58
C TRP A 92 13.19 16.48 -0.04
N ARG A 93 14.27 16.02 0.60
CA ARG A 93 15.05 14.86 0.14
C ARG A 93 14.43 13.53 0.55
N GLU A 94 13.83 13.44 1.73
CA GLU A 94 13.26 12.18 2.25
C GLU A 94 11.87 11.86 1.69
N VAL A 95 11.04 12.88 1.43
CA VAL A 95 9.60 12.74 1.17
C VAL A 95 9.20 12.23 -0.24
N PRO A 96 9.85 12.62 -1.35
CA PRO A 96 9.32 12.35 -2.69
C PRO A 96 9.17 10.86 -3.04
N LEU A 97 10.15 10.02 -2.67
CA LEU A 97 10.11 8.60 -2.98
C LEU A 97 9.00 7.86 -2.20
N PRO A 98 8.89 8.00 -0.85
CA PRO A 98 7.75 7.44 -0.11
C PRO A 98 6.39 7.96 -0.58
N ALA A 99 6.30 9.22 -1.03
CA ALA A 99 5.07 9.76 -1.57
C ALA A 99 4.68 9.06 -2.89
N LEU A 100 5.64 8.84 -3.79
CA LEU A 100 5.44 8.11 -5.04
C LEU A 100 5.03 6.65 -4.79
N GLU A 101 5.65 6.00 -3.81
CA GLU A 101 5.26 4.64 -3.38
C GLU A 101 3.83 4.59 -2.87
N GLY A 102 3.39 5.63 -2.14
CA GLY A 102 2.00 5.78 -1.73
C GLY A 102 1.05 5.82 -2.92
N VAL A 103 1.42 6.59 -3.97
CA VAL A 103 0.64 6.66 -5.22
C VAL A 103 0.61 5.31 -5.93
N ALA A 104 1.76 4.66 -6.10
CA ALA A 104 1.86 3.34 -6.71
C ALA A 104 1.01 2.31 -5.94
N GLY A 105 1.02 2.38 -4.61
CA GLY A 105 0.23 1.52 -3.75
C GLY A 105 -1.27 1.55 -4.05
N ILE A 106 -1.83 2.70 -4.48
CA ILE A 106 -3.27 2.80 -4.85
C ILE A 106 -3.64 1.78 -5.94
N PHE A 107 -2.70 1.46 -6.85
CA PHE A 107 -3.00 0.70 -8.06
C PHE A 107 -2.74 -0.80 -7.95
N ASP A 108 -1.91 -1.22 -6.99
CA ASP A 108 -1.35 -2.57 -6.99
C ASP A 108 -1.44 -3.24 -5.62
N ASN A 109 -0.72 -2.71 -4.63
CA ASN A 109 -0.81 -3.11 -3.24
C ASN A 109 -0.68 -1.92 -2.28
N ALA A 110 -1.82 -1.46 -1.77
CA ALA A 110 -1.93 -0.20 -1.04
C ALA A 110 -1.33 -0.19 0.38
N THR A 111 -1.05 -1.36 0.99
CA THR A 111 -0.53 -1.42 2.36
C THR A 111 0.36 -2.64 2.60
N THR A 112 1.35 -2.48 3.46
CA THR A 112 2.08 -3.60 4.06
C THR A 112 1.10 -4.48 4.83
N THR A 113 1.15 -5.79 4.58
CA THR A 113 0.18 -6.74 5.13
C THR A 113 0.69 -7.50 6.34
N TYR A 114 2.00 -7.47 6.60
CA TYR A 114 2.58 -8.00 7.82
C TYR A 114 2.29 -7.06 9.02
N PRO A 115 1.93 -7.57 10.21
CA PRO A 115 1.85 -8.98 10.63
C PRO A 115 0.51 -9.67 10.35
N LEU A 116 -0.51 -8.98 9.84
CA LEU A 116 -1.82 -9.59 9.57
C LEU A 116 -1.78 -10.73 8.54
N SER A 117 -0.75 -10.76 7.70
CA SER A 117 -0.43 -11.89 6.82
C SER A 117 -0.24 -13.19 7.60
N VAL A 118 0.31 -13.17 8.82
CA VAL A 118 0.43 -14.37 9.67
C VAL A 118 -0.96 -14.91 10.02
N LEU A 119 -1.90 -14.02 10.39
CA LEU A 119 -3.28 -14.40 10.68
C LEU A 119 -3.96 -14.95 9.42
N ALA A 120 -3.76 -14.30 8.27
CA ALA A 120 -4.30 -14.76 6.99
C ALA A 120 -3.74 -16.13 6.58
N ALA A 121 -2.44 -16.37 6.82
CA ALA A 121 -1.78 -17.65 6.59
C ALA A 121 -2.43 -18.76 7.43
N LEU A 122 -2.66 -18.52 8.73
CA LEU A 122 -3.37 -19.46 9.60
C LEU A 122 -4.79 -19.74 9.09
N LEU A 123 -5.55 -18.69 8.77
CA LEU A 123 -6.91 -18.84 8.25
C LEU A 123 -6.96 -19.63 6.93
N LEU A 124 -5.97 -19.45 6.06
CA LEU A 124 -5.84 -20.20 4.82
C LEU A 124 -5.49 -21.67 5.07
N ILE A 125 -4.60 -21.98 6.02
CA ILE A 125 -4.27 -23.37 6.38
C ILE A 125 -5.48 -24.07 6.99
N PHE A 126 -6.20 -23.42 7.91
CA PHE A 126 -7.42 -23.96 8.52
C PHE A 126 -8.62 -24.03 7.58
N ASN A 127 -8.46 -23.65 6.31
CA ASN A 127 -9.52 -23.62 5.30
C ASN A 127 -10.76 -22.84 5.79
N TRP A 128 -10.53 -21.70 6.44
CA TRP A 128 -11.62 -20.87 6.98
C TRP A 128 -12.59 -20.50 5.86
N ARG A 129 -13.90 -20.75 6.08
CA ARG A 129 -14.97 -20.53 5.10
C ARG A 129 -14.77 -21.21 3.73
N GLY A 130 -13.94 -22.26 3.66
CA GLY A 130 -13.65 -22.96 2.41
C GLY A 130 -12.71 -22.19 1.46
N LEU A 131 -12.01 -21.15 1.94
CA LEU A 131 -11.13 -20.29 1.14
C LEU A 131 -9.99 -21.07 0.47
N HIS A 132 -9.36 -21.99 1.19
CA HIS A 132 -8.29 -22.86 0.68
C HIS A 132 -8.79 -23.70 -0.50
N GLY A 133 -9.92 -24.39 -0.30
CA GLY A 133 -10.53 -25.21 -1.35
C GLY A 133 -11.08 -24.39 -2.52
N ALA A 134 -11.53 -23.15 -2.29
CA ALA A 134 -11.95 -22.24 -3.34
C ALA A 134 -10.76 -21.77 -4.19
N LEU A 135 -9.66 -21.39 -3.54
CA LEU A 135 -8.44 -20.95 -4.21
C LEU A 135 -7.82 -22.08 -5.04
N PHE A 136 -7.67 -23.27 -4.45
CA PHE A 136 -7.14 -24.44 -5.15
C PHE A 136 -7.97 -24.81 -6.39
N ARG A 137 -9.31 -24.84 -6.25
CA ARG A 137 -10.21 -25.10 -7.38
C ARG A 137 -10.14 -24.02 -8.46
N ALA A 138 -10.04 -22.75 -8.07
CA ALA A 138 -9.90 -21.65 -9.01
C ALA A 138 -8.59 -21.74 -9.80
N LEU A 139 -7.47 -22.02 -9.13
CA LEU A 139 -6.17 -22.20 -9.76
C LEU A 139 -6.17 -23.39 -10.72
N ARG A 140 -6.67 -24.55 -10.28
CA ARG A 140 -6.73 -25.76 -11.11
C ARG A 140 -7.62 -25.57 -12.33
N LYS A 141 -8.79 -24.94 -12.17
CA LYS A 141 -9.72 -24.71 -13.28
C LYS A 141 -9.13 -23.79 -14.34
N ARG A 142 -8.34 -22.79 -13.94
CA ARG A 142 -7.77 -21.79 -14.85
C ARG A 142 -6.45 -22.22 -15.47
N TYR A 143 -5.49 -22.62 -14.64
CA TYR A 143 -4.11 -22.90 -15.07
C TYR A 143 -3.86 -24.38 -15.34
N GLY A 144 -4.86 -25.24 -15.18
CA GLY A 144 -4.71 -26.69 -15.36
C GLY A 144 -3.61 -27.25 -14.47
N GLY A 145 -2.63 -27.93 -15.07
CA GLY A 145 -1.48 -28.51 -14.37
C GLY A 145 -0.59 -27.46 -13.69
N TRP A 146 -0.40 -26.27 -14.30
CA TRP A 146 0.37 -25.18 -13.72
C TRP A 146 -0.26 -24.63 -12.43
N GLY A 147 -1.57 -24.83 -12.25
CA GLY A 147 -2.26 -24.47 -11.02
C GLY A 147 -1.69 -25.17 -9.79
N PHE A 148 -1.17 -26.40 -9.93
CA PHE A 148 -0.51 -27.11 -8.83
C PHE A 148 0.82 -26.47 -8.45
N ALA A 149 1.64 -26.08 -9.43
CA ALA A 149 2.92 -25.43 -9.18
C ALA A 149 2.74 -24.06 -8.50
N ILE A 150 1.82 -23.23 -9.01
CA ILE A 150 1.47 -21.94 -8.40
C ILE A 150 0.99 -22.14 -6.97
N TYR A 151 0.15 -23.15 -6.75
CA TYR A 151 -0.36 -23.46 -5.42
C TYR A 151 0.73 -23.94 -4.46
N ALA A 152 1.68 -24.76 -4.92
CA ALA A 152 2.81 -25.20 -4.11
C ALA A 152 3.69 -24.02 -3.69
N ILE A 153 4.00 -23.09 -4.61
CA ILE A 153 4.75 -21.86 -4.30
C ILE A 153 3.99 -21.01 -3.27
N LEU A 154 2.67 -20.90 -3.41
CA LEU A 154 1.84 -20.21 -2.44
C LEU A 154 1.92 -20.88 -1.05
N LEU A 155 1.83 -22.21 -0.97
CA LEU A 155 1.93 -22.91 0.32
C LEU A 155 3.32 -22.74 0.96
N ILE A 156 4.39 -22.79 0.18
CA ILE A 156 5.75 -22.53 0.68
C ILE A 156 5.85 -21.10 1.24
N SER A 157 5.29 -20.10 0.55
CA SER A 157 5.27 -18.71 1.02
C SER A 157 4.37 -18.49 2.24
N VAL A 158 3.28 -19.24 2.38
CA VAL A 158 2.46 -19.27 3.60
C VAL A 158 3.28 -19.79 4.78
N VAL A 159 4.00 -20.91 4.61
CA VAL A 159 4.87 -21.46 5.65
C VAL A 159 5.97 -20.46 6.02
N ALA A 160 6.63 -19.85 5.03
CA ALA A 160 7.64 -18.81 5.28
C ALA A 160 7.07 -17.61 6.06
N THR A 161 5.84 -17.19 5.77
CA THR A 161 5.15 -16.11 6.50
C THR A 161 4.93 -16.47 7.97
N LEU A 162 4.58 -17.73 8.27
CA LEU A 162 4.45 -18.22 9.65
C LEU A 162 5.80 -18.30 10.37
N LEU A 163 6.89 -18.55 9.64
CA LEU A 163 8.23 -18.61 10.19
C LEU A 163 8.86 -17.21 10.43
N LYS A 164 8.36 -16.15 9.79
CA LYS A 164 8.88 -14.78 9.95
C LYS A 164 9.06 -14.33 11.41
N PRO A 165 8.06 -14.42 12.30
CA PRO A 165 8.22 -13.99 13.69
C PRO A 165 9.34 -14.75 14.41
N ILE A 166 9.49 -16.05 14.13
CA ILE A 166 10.55 -16.87 14.71
C ILE A 166 11.92 -16.45 14.16
N ALA A 167 12.00 -16.15 12.88
CA ALA A 167 13.24 -15.72 12.24
C ALA A 167 13.73 -14.37 12.78
N PHE A 168 12.83 -13.38 12.88
CA PHE A 168 13.19 -12.05 13.35
C PHE A 168 13.45 -11.98 14.87
N TRP A 169 12.74 -12.78 15.69
CA TRP A 169 12.86 -12.72 17.15
C TRP A 169 13.85 -13.75 17.73
N ARG A 170 13.79 -15.01 17.27
CA ARG A 170 14.46 -16.13 17.93
C ARG A 170 15.83 -16.46 17.35
N LEU A 171 16.02 -16.31 16.03
CA LEU A 171 17.34 -16.54 15.40
C LEU A 171 18.35 -15.45 15.76
N ALA A 172 17.88 -14.19 15.91
CA ALA A 172 18.72 -13.07 16.32
C ALA A 172 19.37 -13.27 17.71
N ALA A 173 18.75 -14.08 18.57
CA ALA A 173 19.26 -14.38 19.91
C ALA A 173 20.21 -15.58 19.97
N THR A 174 20.26 -16.44 18.94
CA THR A 174 20.90 -17.78 19.05
C THR A 174 21.95 -18.08 17.98
N VAL A 175 21.92 -17.41 16.82
CA VAL A 175 22.80 -17.70 15.67
C VAL A 175 23.78 -16.53 15.46
N PRO A 176 25.02 -16.77 14.99
CA PRO A 176 25.92 -15.70 14.57
C PRO A 176 25.22 -14.69 13.64
N MET A 177 25.43 -13.40 13.88
CA MET A 177 24.67 -12.30 13.28
C MET A 177 24.55 -12.41 11.74
N ALA A 178 25.63 -12.80 11.06
CA ALA A 178 25.64 -12.98 9.61
C ALA A 178 24.72 -14.12 9.11
N GLY A 179 24.74 -15.28 9.78
CA GLY A 179 23.87 -16.41 9.43
C GLY A 179 22.40 -16.14 9.73
N SER A 180 22.12 -15.44 10.83
CA SER A 180 20.76 -15.00 11.17
C SER A 180 20.18 -14.05 10.12
N LEU A 181 20.99 -13.11 9.60
CA LEU A 181 20.58 -12.16 8.57
C LEU A 181 20.27 -12.84 7.23
N GLN A 182 21.09 -13.81 6.80
CA GLN A 182 20.87 -14.55 5.55
C GLN A 182 19.58 -15.39 5.59
N ILE A 183 19.36 -16.13 6.68
CA ILE A 183 18.15 -16.93 6.87
C ILE A 183 16.91 -16.03 6.95
N SER A 184 16.98 -14.94 7.71
CA SER A 184 15.87 -14.00 7.84
C SER A 184 15.53 -13.31 6.52
N ALA A 185 16.54 -12.90 5.74
CA ALA A 185 16.34 -12.30 4.42
C ALA A 185 15.70 -13.29 3.43
N THR A 186 16.11 -14.56 3.48
CA THR A 186 15.54 -15.62 2.62
C THR A 186 14.07 -15.89 2.98
N ILE A 187 13.78 -16.03 4.28
CA ILE A 187 12.41 -16.20 4.76
C ILE A 187 11.56 -14.97 4.41
N ASP A 188 12.10 -13.76 4.52
CA ASP A 188 11.41 -12.54 4.14
C ASP A 188 11.07 -12.50 2.64
N ALA A 189 12.03 -12.87 1.79
CA ALA A 189 11.85 -12.95 0.35
C ALA A 189 10.76 -13.95 -0.07
N VAL A 190 10.74 -15.12 0.55
CA VAL A 190 9.75 -16.16 0.23
C VAL A 190 8.37 -15.79 0.78
N ALA A 191 8.29 -15.27 2.01
CA ALA A 191 7.04 -14.85 2.63
C ALA A 191 6.38 -13.66 1.90
N PHE A 192 7.17 -12.79 1.28
CA PHE A 192 6.66 -11.67 0.52
C PHE A 192 5.69 -12.07 -0.58
N ILE A 193 5.91 -13.22 -1.23
CA ILE A 193 5.01 -13.72 -2.28
C ILE A 193 3.58 -13.81 -1.72
N PHE A 194 3.42 -14.43 -0.55
CA PHE A 194 2.12 -14.56 0.09
C PHE A 194 1.58 -13.21 0.56
N GLU A 195 2.42 -12.39 1.20
CA GLU A 195 2.04 -11.06 1.71
C GLU A 195 1.52 -10.13 0.62
N TYR A 196 2.20 -10.14 -0.52
CA TYR A 196 1.84 -9.35 -1.68
C TYR A 196 0.54 -9.87 -2.30
N LEU A 197 0.42 -11.18 -2.53
CA LEU A 197 -0.80 -11.78 -3.06
C LEU A 197 -2.02 -11.55 -2.16
N PHE A 198 -1.82 -11.59 -0.84
CA PHE A 198 -2.85 -11.24 0.13
C PHE A 198 -3.24 -9.76 0.04
N GLY A 199 -2.27 -8.86 -0.09
CA GLY A 199 -2.52 -7.43 -0.30
C GLY A 199 -3.35 -7.16 -1.56
N VAL A 200 -2.95 -7.75 -2.68
CA VAL A 200 -3.70 -7.68 -3.95
C VAL A 200 -5.10 -8.27 -3.80
N TYR A 201 -5.26 -9.40 -3.10
CA TYR A 201 -6.57 -9.99 -2.84
C TYR A 201 -7.50 -9.03 -2.05
N ILE A 202 -6.99 -8.40 -0.99
CA ILE A 202 -7.73 -7.40 -0.22
C ILE A 202 -8.09 -6.21 -1.11
N GLN A 203 -7.17 -5.75 -1.95
CA GLN A 203 -7.44 -4.64 -2.87
C GLN A 203 -8.51 -4.99 -3.91
N VAL A 204 -8.47 -6.19 -4.49
CA VAL A 204 -9.53 -6.70 -5.38
C VAL A 204 -10.88 -6.70 -4.65
N TYR A 205 -10.93 -7.18 -3.42
CA TYR A 205 -12.13 -7.12 -2.59
C TYR A 205 -12.63 -5.69 -2.40
N LEU A 206 -11.76 -4.75 -2.04
CA LEU A 206 -12.13 -3.34 -1.83
C LEU A 206 -12.62 -2.67 -3.13
N ILE A 207 -11.99 -2.98 -4.27
CA ILE A 207 -12.46 -2.53 -5.59
C ILE A 207 -13.87 -3.08 -5.84
N THR A 208 -14.14 -4.36 -5.54
CA THR A 208 -15.48 -4.92 -5.72
C THR A 208 -16.54 -4.30 -4.80
N VAL A 209 -16.17 -3.90 -3.57
CA VAL A 209 -17.04 -3.13 -2.68
C VAL A 209 -17.40 -1.78 -3.31
N CYS A 210 -16.40 -1.05 -3.82
CA CYS A 210 -16.61 0.24 -4.48
C CYS A 210 -17.53 0.10 -5.69
N LEU A 211 -17.34 -0.95 -6.49
CA LEU A 211 -18.15 -1.22 -7.68
C LEU A 211 -19.60 -1.58 -7.36
N ALA A 212 -19.81 -2.37 -6.31
CA ALA A 212 -21.15 -2.72 -5.88
C ALA A 212 -21.90 -1.48 -5.37
N TRP A 213 -21.21 -0.55 -4.70
CA TRP A 213 -21.77 0.75 -4.33
C TRP A 213 -22.14 1.60 -5.55
N ILE A 214 -21.19 1.76 -6.47
CA ILE A 214 -21.32 2.43 -7.77
C ILE A 214 -22.59 1.92 -8.48
N LYS A 215 -22.84 0.60 -8.46
CA LYS A 215 -24.03 -0.02 -9.08
C LYS A 215 -25.30 -0.04 -8.21
N GLY A 216 -25.26 0.45 -6.97
CA GLY A 216 -26.39 0.42 -6.04
C GLY A 216 -26.81 -0.98 -5.57
N LEU A 217 -25.91 -1.97 -5.62
CA LEU A 217 -26.21 -3.35 -5.26
C LEU A 217 -26.07 -3.58 -3.74
N SER A 218 -27.05 -4.25 -3.14
CA SER A 218 -26.94 -4.82 -1.79
C SER A 218 -26.35 -6.23 -1.86
N PHE A 219 -25.41 -6.57 -0.98
CA PHE A 219 -24.73 -7.87 -1.00
C PHE A 219 -24.43 -8.37 0.41
N HIS A 220 -24.47 -9.69 0.58
CA HIS A 220 -23.97 -10.37 1.78
C HIS A 220 -22.44 -10.52 1.69
N GLU A 221 -21.76 -10.31 2.82
CA GLU A 221 -20.29 -10.23 2.87
C GLU A 221 -19.59 -11.48 2.35
N GLY A 222 -20.09 -12.66 2.72
CA GLY A 222 -19.52 -13.95 2.32
C GLY A 222 -19.58 -14.18 0.81
N ASP A 223 -20.55 -13.59 0.12
CA ASP A 223 -20.70 -13.73 -1.32
C ASP A 223 -19.77 -12.78 -2.07
N LEU A 224 -19.55 -11.58 -1.52
CA LEU A 224 -18.56 -10.66 -2.08
C LEU A 224 -17.13 -11.19 -1.93
N PHE A 225 -16.77 -11.79 -0.80
CA PHE A 225 -15.47 -12.44 -0.63
C PHE A 225 -15.24 -13.57 -1.64
N ARG A 226 -16.27 -14.39 -1.90
CA ARG A 226 -16.21 -15.47 -2.90
C ARG A 226 -16.13 -14.92 -4.32
N PHE A 227 -16.87 -13.84 -4.61
CA PHE A 227 -16.79 -13.15 -5.90
C PHE A 227 -15.40 -12.55 -6.13
N ALA A 228 -14.85 -11.84 -5.13
CA ALA A 228 -13.51 -11.29 -5.16
C ALA A 228 -12.46 -12.39 -5.36
N MET A 229 -12.62 -13.57 -4.74
CA MET A 229 -11.71 -14.71 -4.95
C MET A 229 -11.72 -15.24 -6.39
N ARG A 230 -12.89 -15.27 -7.04
CA ARG A 230 -12.97 -15.63 -8.47
C ARG A 230 -12.26 -14.59 -9.32
N ARG A 231 -12.49 -13.30 -9.07
CA ARG A 231 -11.84 -12.20 -9.79
C ARG A 231 -10.32 -12.13 -9.54
N PHE A 232 -9.88 -12.45 -8.34
CA PHE A 232 -8.47 -12.53 -7.97
C PHE A 232 -7.71 -13.52 -8.84
N SER A 233 -8.32 -14.64 -9.25
CA SER A 233 -7.67 -15.59 -10.17
C SER A 233 -7.30 -14.97 -11.53
N TYR A 234 -8.01 -13.93 -11.97
CA TYR A 234 -7.69 -13.16 -13.19
C TYR A 234 -6.57 -12.16 -12.95
N VAL A 235 -6.54 -11.55 -11.77
CA VAL A 235 -5.46 -10.63 -11.37
C VAL A 235 -4.16 -11.38 -11.08
N LEU A 236 -4.21 -12.67 -10.76
CA LEU A 236 -3.04 -13.44 -10.35
C LEU A 236 -1.93 -13.50 -11.40
N GLU A 237 -2.25 -13.49 -12.69
CA GLU A 237 -1.23 -13.38 -13.76
C GLU A 237 -0.44 -12.07 -13.65
N TRP A 238 -1.14 -10.95 -13.47
CA TRP A 238 -0.53 -9.64 -13.27
C TRP A 238 0.25 -9.59 -11.95
N ALA A 239 -0.38 -10.01 -10.86
CA ALA A 239 0.24 -10.01 -9.54
C ALA A 239 1.51 -10.88 -9.51
N GLY A 240 1.49 -12.04 -10.18
CA GLY A 240 2.65 -12.90 -10.33
C GLY A 240 3.79 -12.23 -11.11
N LEU A 241 3.47 -11.52 -12.19
CA LEU A 241 4.46 -10.73 -12.93
C LEU A 241 5.10 -9.66 -12.05
N VAL A 242 4.30 -8.89 -11.31
CA VAL A 242 4.80 -7.85 -10.42
C VAL A 242 5.65 -8.45 -9.29
N VAL A 243 5.25 -9.59 -8.72
CA VAL A 243 6.06 -10.32 -7.73
C VAL A 243 7.40 -10.76 -8.31
N ILE A 244 7.42 -11.32 -9.52
CA ILE A 244 8.66 -11.75 -10.18
C ILE A 244 9.57 -10.54 -10.41
N VAL A 245 9.04 -9.47 -11.00
CA VAL A 245 9.81 -8.25 -11.28
C VAL A 245 10.32 -7.62 -9.98
N SER A 246 9.48 -7.52 -8.95
CA SER A 246 9.89 -7.02 -7.62
C SER A 246 10.93 -7.91 -6.97
N THR A 247 10.82 -9.23 -7.12
CA THR A 247 11.80 -10.19 -6.61
C THR A 247 13.13 -10.03 -7.32
N LEU A 248 13.13 -9.85 -8.65
CA LEU A 248 14.35 -9.68 -9.44
C LEU A 248 15.02 -8.32 -9.23
N ILE A 249 14.23 -7.24 -9.13
CA ILE A 249 14.76 -5.88 -9.05
C ILE A 249 15.12 -5.50 -7.62
N VAL A 250 14.38 -5.93 -6.61
CA VAL A 250 14.56 -5.46 -5.21
C VAL A 250 15.12 -6.56 -4.31
N ARG A 251 14.54 -7.75 -4.36
CA ARG A 251 14.84 -8.79 -3.36
C ARG A 251 16.08 -9.61 -3.70
N ALA A 252 16.30 -9.92 -4.97
CA ALA A 252 17.47 -10.66 -5.41
C ALA A 252 18.77 -9.87 -5.16
N PRO A 253 18.86 -8.55 -5.44
CA PRO A 253 20.02 -7.75 -5.05
C PRO A 253 20.23 -7.73 -3.53
N LEU A 254 19.16 -7.58 -2.75
CA LEU A 254 19.21 -7.60 -1.28
C LEU A 254 19.71 -8.95 -0.74
N LEU A 255 19.25 -10.07 -1.30
CA LEU A 255 19.77 -11.40 -0.97
C LEU A 255 21.25 -11.53 -1.37
N LEU A 256 21.63 -11.09 -2.57
CA LEU A 256 23.03 -11.11 -3.01
C LEU A 256 23.94 -10.29 -2.10
N ALA A 257 23.46 -9.15 -1.59
CA ALA A 257 24.19 -8.35 -0.60
C ALA A 257 24.47 -9.17 0.68
N TYR A 258 23.46 -9.87 1.22
CA TYR A 258 23.64 -10.68 2.43
C TYR A 258 24.44 -11.97 2.22
N PHE A 259 24.36 -12.59 1.05
CA PHE A 259 25.03 -13.87 0.76
C PHE A 259 26.45 -13.70 0.21
N ARG A 260 26.73 -12.64 -0.55
CA ARG A 260 28.02 -12.41 -1.22
C ARG A 260 28.75 -11.13 -0.80
N ASN A 261 28.19 -10.34 0.12
CA ASN A 261 28.78 -9.08 0.60
C ASN A 261 29.24 -8.15 -0.54
N ILE A 262 28.45 -8.05 -1.62
CA ILE A 262 28.80 -7.19 -2.76
C ILE A 262 28.65 -5.73 -2.32
N PRO A 263 29.72 -4.91 -2.38
CA PRO A 263 29.66 -3.52 -1.96
C PRO A 263 28.77 -2.69 -2.89
N GLY A 264 28.04 -1.72 -2.34
CA GLY A 264 27.24 -0.75 -3.11
C GLY A 264 25.86 -1.21 -3.57
N VAL A 265 25.46 -2.48 -3.36
CA VAL A 265 24.14 -2.96 -3.79
C VAL A 265 22.99 -2.28 -3.03
N LEU A 266 23.18 -2.01 -1.74
CA LEU A 266 22.17 -1.31 -0.92
C LEU A 266 22.02 0.17 -1.31
N ASP A 267 23.01 0.77 -1.96
CA ASP A 267 22.95 2.16 -2.42
C ASP A 267 21.99 2.33 -3.61
N PHE A 268 21.71 1.25 -4.35
CA PHE A 268 20.75 1.23 -5.45
C PHE A 268 19.30 0.99 -5.00
N LEU A 269 19.05 0.61 -3.74
CA LEU A 269 17.69 0.35 -3.22
C LEU A 269 16.71 1.51 -3.47
N PRO A 270 17.07 2.80 -3.29
CA PRO A 270 16.15 3.90 -3.61
C PRO A 270 15.79 3.95 -5.10
N LEU A 271 16.74 3.65 -5.99
CA LEU A 271 16.52 3.61 -7.43
C LEU A 271 15.64 2.41 -7.83
N GLU A 272 15.86 1.24 -7.24
CA GLU A 272 15.04 0.05 -7.46
C GLU A 272 13.57 0.29 -7.05
N ARG A 273 13.36 0.92 -5.89
CA ARG A 273 12.02 1.31 -5.39
C ARG A 273 11.35 2.35 -6.29
N LEU A 274 12.12 3.30 -6.81
CA LEU A 274 11.65 4.28 -7.77
C LEU A 274 11.17 3.60 -9.06
N ILE A 275 11.99 2.71 -9.62
CA ILE A 275 11.67 1.96 -10.85
C ILE A 275 10.39 1.15 -10.66
N MET A 276 10.26 0.42 -9.54
CA MET A 276 9.05 -0.35 -9.24
C MET A 276 7.82 0.53 -9.13
N SER A 277 7.92 1.67 -8.45
CA SER A 277 6.80 2.62 -8.29
C SER A 277 6.36 3.19 -9.63
N VAL A 278 7.31 3.59 -10.48
CA VAL A 278 7.04 4.09 -11.82
C VAL A 278 6.40 3.01 -12.69
N LEU A 279 6.88 1.76 -12.63
CA LEU A 279 6.30 0.64 -13.38
C LEU A 279 4.86 0.38 -12.96
N ILE A 280 4.56 0.37 -11.65
CA ILE A 280 3.20 0.18 -11.15
C ILE A 280 2.27 1.31 -11.62
N ILE A 281 2.72 2.57 -11.52
CA ILE A 281 1.96 3.73 -11.99
C ILE A 281 1.76 3.67 -13.52
N ALA A 282 2.77 3.23 -14.26
CA ALA A 282 2.67 3.07 -15.71
C ALA A 282 1.61 2.04 -16.12
N PHE A 283 1.34 1.02 -15.31
CA PHE A 283 0.32 -0.01 -15.56
C PHE A 283 -0.89 0.09 -14.62
N CYS A 284 -1.18 1.28 -14.10
CA CYS A 284 -2.12 1.53 -13.00
C CYS A 284 -3.55 0.97 -13.19
N SER A 285 -3.98 0.80 -14.45
CA SER A 285 -5.34 0.36 -14.75
C SER A 285 -5.43 -1.12 -15.14
N VAL A 286 -4.31 -1.84 -15.23
CA VAL A 286 -4.31 -3.27 -15.60
C VAL A 286 -5.07 -4.08 -14.54
N GLN A 287 -4.78 -3.86 -13.26
CA GLN A 287 -5.43 -4.56 -12.15
C GLN A 287 -6.94 -4.35 -12.14
N ILE A 288 -7.42 -3.10 -12.21
CA ILE A 288 -8.86 -2.81 -12.21
C ILE A 288 -9.56 -3.35 -13.47
N SER A 289 -8.89 -3.32 -14.63
CA SER A 289 -9.38 -3.92 -15.88
C SER A 289 -9.56 -5.44 -15.79
N LEU A 290 -8.62 -6.15 -15.13
CA LEU A 290 -8.71 -7.60 -14.89
C LEU A 290 -9.81 -7.96 -13.88
N VAL A 291 -10.05 -7.10 -12.89
CA VAL A 291 -11.14 -7.29 -11.94
C VAL A 291 -12.51 -7.16 -12.63
N LEU A 292 -12.61 -6.28 -13.62
CA LEU A 292 -13.89 -5.86 -14.19
C LEU A 292 -14.30 -6.57 -15.48
N HIS A 293 -13.43 -6.56 -16.50
CA HIS A 293 -13.84 -6.83 -17.88
C HIS A 293 -13.01 -7.93 -18.53
N ASN A 294 -11.71 -8.01 -18.22
CA ASN A 294 -10.78 -8.81 -19.00
C ASN A 294 -10.45 -10.12 -18.30
N GLU A 295 -10.47 -11.20 -19.08
CA GLU A 295 -10.09 -12.52 -18.59
C GLU A 295 -8.60 -12.83 -18.76
N THR A 296 -7.91 -12.09 -19.63
CA THR A 296 -6.51 -12.31 -19.98
C THR A 296 -5.67 -11.05 -19.78
N LEU A 297 -4.41 -11.22 -19.38
CA LEU A 297 -3.47 -10.12 -19.18
C LEU A 297 -3.28 -9.29 -20.46
N GLY A 298 -3.14 -9.94 -21.62
CA GLY A 298 -2.95 -9.25 -22.90
C GLY A 298 -4.12 -8.33 -23.27
N ALA A 299 -5.36 -8.74 -23.01
CA ALA A 299 -6.52 -7.89 -23.22
C ALA A 299 -6.55 -6.71 -22.23
N ALA A 300 -6.17 -6.94 -20.97
CA ALA A 300 -6.08 -5.89 -19.97
C ALA A 300 -5.01 -4.84 -20.30
N CYS A 301 -3.85 -5.24 -20.84
CA CYS A 301 -2.81 -4.31 -21.28
C CYS A 301 -3.25 -3.46 -22.48
N ARG A 302 -3.98 -4.05 -23.45
CA ARG A 302 -4.56 -3.28 -24.57
C ARG A 302 -5.59 -2.27 -24.08
N ALA A 303 -6.51 -2.71 -23.21
CA ALA A 303 -7.50 -1.83 -22.60
C ALA A 303 -6.87 -0.70 -21.78
N HIS A 304 -5.76 -0.99 -21.09
CA HIS A 304 -4.98 0.02 -20.38
C HIS A 304 -4.39 1.06 -21.34
N TYR A 305 -3.76 0.63 -22.44
CA TYR A 305 -3.22 1.55 -23.43
C TYR A 305 -4.30 2.47 -24.03
N GLU A 306 -5.45 1.91 -24.39
CA GLU A 306 -6.60 2.67 -24.90
C GLU A 306 -7.14 3.65 -23.84
N PHE A 307 -7.28 3.20 -22.59
CA PHE A 307 -7.73 4.04 -21.48
C PHE A 307 -6.81 5.25 -21.27
N ILE A 308 -5.50 5.03 -21.19
CA ILE A 308 -4.51 6.10 -20.98
C ILE A 308 -4.52 7.07 -22.17
N ARG A 309 -4.54 6.56 -23.40
CA ARG A 309 -4.56 7.41 -24.60
C ARG A 309 -5.78 8.34 -24.64
N GLN A 310 -6.96 7.85 -24.23
CA GLN A 310 -8.20 8.62 -24.26
C GLN A 310 -8.38 9.55 -23.04
N ASN A 311 -7.83 9.18 -21.88
CA ASN A 311 -8.09 9.86 -20.60
C ASN A 311 -6.83 10.42 -19.93
N LEU A 312 -5.72 10.55 -20.66
CA LEU A 312 -4.44 11.08 -20.17
C LEU A 312 -4.58 12.33 -19.30
N PRO A 313 -5.34 13.39 -19.66
CA PRO A 313 -5.43 14.58 -18.82
C PRO A 313 -6.11 14.29 -17.48
N ARG A 314 -7.21 13.52 -17.46
CA ARG A 314 -7.93 13.18 -16.22
C ARG A 314 -7.08 12.29 -15.32
N PHE A 315 -6.38 11.34 -15.91
CA PHE A 315 -5.44 10.48 -15.22
C PHE A 315 -4.28 11.28 -14.62
N GLY A 316 -3.69 12.21 -15.38
CA GLY A 316 -2.64 13.09 -14.90
C GLY A 316 -3.08 13.94 -13.70
N TRP A 317 -4.30 14.48 -13.73
CA TRP A 317 -4.88 15.19 -12.58
C TRP A 317 -5.06 14.28 -11.35
N PHE A 318 -5.50 13.03 -11.56
CA PHE A 318 -5.61 12.07 -10.47
C PHE A 318 -4.27 11.76 -9.83
N LEU A 319 -3.24 11.49 -10.64
CA LEU A 319 -1.89 11.25 -10.15
C LEU A 319 -1.32 12.47 -9.40
N LEU A 320 -1.52 13.67 -9.92
CA LEU A 320 -1.07 14.90 -9.26
C LEU A 320 -1.72 15.05 -7.88
N ILE A 321 -3.04 14.84 -7.78
CA ILE A 321 -3.76 14.95 -6.52
C ILE A 321 -3.32 13.85 -5.54
N ALA A 322 -3.17 12.60 -6.00
CA ALA A 322 -2.67 11.52 -5.17
C ALA A 322 -1.26 11.80 -4.65
N ALA A 323 -0.37 12.25 -5.53
CA ALA A 323 1.01 12.61 -5.21
C ALA A 323 1.06 13.74 -4.18
N LEU A 324 0.24 14.78 -4.34
CA LEU A 324 0.17 15.88 -3.38
C LEU A 324 -0.28 15.40 -2.00
N HIS A 325 -1.34 14.59 -1.89
CA HIS A 325 -1.80 14.10 -0.59
C HIS A 325 -0.75 13.24 0.12
N PHE A 326 -0.14 12.30 -0.61
CA PHE A 326 0.92 11.49 -0.02
C PHE A 326 2.16 12.32 0.31
N PHE A 327 2.51 13.31 -0.52
CA PHE A 327 3.60 14.23 -0.23
C PHE A 327 3.35 15.01 1.06
N PHE A 328 2.16 15.63 1.23
CA PHE A 328 1.83 16.34 2.47
C PHE A 328 1.80 15.42 3.68
N LEU A 329 1.22 14.23 3.54
CA LEU A 329 1.17 13.24 4.62
C LEU A 329 2.58 12.81 5.05
N MET A 330 3.46 12.50 4.09
CA MET A 330 4.84 12.10 4.34
C MET A 330 5.69 13.27 4.86
N ALA A 331 5.44 14.50 4.39
CA ALA A 331 6.10 15.69 4.90
C ALA A 331 5.71 15.97 6.36
N CYS A 332 4.42 15.88 6.69
CA CYS A 332 3.96 16.00 8.08
C CYS A 332 4.62 14.93 8.96
N ASP A 333 4.72 13.70 8.46
CA ASP A 333 5.37 12.61 9.19
C ASP A 333 6.86 12.84 9.40
N ALA A 334 7.61 13.27 8.37
CA ALA A 334 9.02 13.61 8.49
C ALA A 334 9.25 14.78 9.46
N ILE A 335 8.40 15.82 9.39
CA ILE A 335 8.44 16.96 10.31
C ILE A 335 8.25 16.50 11.75
N MET A 336 7.21 15.70 12.00
CA MET A 336 6.86 15.25 13.34
C MET A 336 7.87 14.25 13.90
N ARG A 337 8.38 13.33 13.07
CA ARG A 337 9.48 12.42 13.46
C ARG A 337 10.74 13.20 13.82
N GLY A 338 11.12 14.20 13.02
CA GLY A 338 12.26 15.07 13.32
C GLY A 338 12.06 15.90 14.59
N ALA A 339 10.87 16.47 14.77
CA ALA A 339 10.54 17.33 15.90
C ALA A 339 10.47 16.58 17.24
N ILE A 340 9.85 15.40 17.23
CA ILE A 340 9.59 14.59 18.43
C ILE A 340 10.81 13.74 18.81
N ALA A 341 11.68 13.39 17.87
CA ALA A 341 12.90 12.61 18.10
C ALA A 341 12.65 11.36 18.98
N ASP A 342 13.36 11.22 20.10
CA ASP A 342 13.35 10.02 20.96
C ASP A 342 12.19 9.96 21.97
N ARG A 343 11.21 10.88 21.90
CA ARG A 343 10.09 10.95 22.86
C ARG A 343 9.06 9.85 22.57
N VAL A 344 9.22 8.68 23.19
CA VAL A 344 8.41 7.47 22.93
C VAL A 344 6.89 7.73 22.93
N VAL A 345 6.35 8.41 23.94
CA VAL A 345 4.90 8.65 24.06
C VAL A 345 4.35 9.52 22.93
N ALA A 346 5.07 10.59 22.58
CA ALA A 346 4.68 11.48 21.49
C ALA A 346 4.84 10.79 20.12
N VAL A 347 5.86 9.94 19.95
CA VAL A 347 6.02 9.10 18.74
C VAL A 347 4.85 8.13 18.60
N ILE A 348 4.43 7.47 19.67
CA ILE A 348 3.27 6.55 19.66
C ILE A 348 2.00 7.33 19.28
N GLY A 349 1.74 8.46 19.94
CA GLY A 349 0.58 9.30 19.64
C GLY A 349 0.54 9.76 18.18
N TRP A 350 1.68 10.25 17.67
CA TRP A 350 1.82 10.65 16.28
C TRP A 350 1.61 9.47 15.30
N LYS A 351 2.22 8.31 15.56
CA LYS A 351 2.07 7.12 14.71
C LYS A 351 0.62 6.67 14.59
N ILE A 352 -0.17 6.72 15.67
CA ILE A 352 -1.60 6.39 15.63
C ILE A 352 -2.34 7.36 14.70
N ILE A 353 -2.12 8.67 14.86
CA ILE A 353 -2.75 9.70 14.01
C ILE A 353 -2.33 9.51 12.54
N TYR A 354 -1.04 9.33 12.28
CA TYR A 354 -0.48 9.15 10.95
C TYR A 354 -1.09 7.92 10.25
N VAL A 355 -1.16 6.78 10.94
CA VAL A 355 -1.77 5.56 10.40
C VAL A 355 -3.24 5.76 10.05
N CYS A 356 -4.00 6.41 10.94
CA CYS A 356 -5.41 6.70 10.70
C CYS A 356 -5.59 7.59 9.46
N LEU A 357 -4.81 8.68 9.37
CA LEU A 357 -4.84 9.60 8.22
C LEU A 357 -4.43 8.89 6.93
N ARG A 358 -3.33 8.13 6.95
CA ARG A 358 -2.86 7.35 5.79
C ARG A 358 -3.93 6.39 5.32
N GLY A 359 -4.53 5.61 6.22
CA GLY A 359 -5.55 4.64 5.87
C GLY A 359 -6.81 5.27 5.27
N LEU A 360 -7.23 6.42 5.81
CA LEU A 360 -8.36 7.18 5.25
C LEU A 360 -8.05 7.76 3.87
N ILE A 361 -6.88 8.39 3.69
CA ILE A 361 -6.45 8.97 2.41
C ILE A 361 -6.32 7.86 1.36
N THR A 362 -5.64 6.76 1.67
CA THR A 362 -5.48 5.62 0.75
C THR A 362 -6.84 5.03 0.37
N GLY A 363 -7.74 4.80 1.35
CA GLY A 363 -9.08 4.28 1.08
C GLY A 363 -9.94 5.21 0.21
N TRP A 364 -9.86 6.51 0.48
CA TRP A 364 -10.55 7.53 -0.32
C TRP A 364 -10.01 7.61 -1.75
N LEU A 365 -8.68 7.62 -1.93
CA LEU A 365 -8.06 7.70 -3.25
C LEU A 365 -8.31 6.42 -4.06
N LEU A 366 -8.29 5.24 -3.43
CA LEU A 366 -8.70 3.98 -4.08
C LEU A 366 -10.15 4.05 -4.56
N ALA A 367 -11.09 4.46 -3.70
CA ALA A 367 -12.49 4.58 -4.09
C ALA A 367 -12.70 5.61 -5.21
N SER A 368 -11.97 6.73 -5.14
CA SER A 368 -11.99 7.78 -6.16
C SER A 368 -11.42 7.29 -7.49
N TRP A 369 -10.36 6.46 -7.45
CA TRP A 369 -9.80 5.82 -8.65
C TRP A 369 -10.83 4.91 -9.32
N VAL A 370 -11.52 4.07 -8.56
CA VAL A 370 -12.57 3.19 -9.11
C VAL A 370 -13.71 4.01 -9.73
N CYS A 371 -14.13 5.09 -9.08
CA CYS A 371 -15.14 6.01 -9.62
C CYS A 371 -14.67 6.66 -10.92
N LEU A 372 -13.46 7.20 -10.95
CA LEU A 372 -12.87 7.84 -12.13
C LEU A 372 -12.77 6.87 -13.30
N PHE A 373 -12.23 5.66 -13.05
CA PHE A 373 -12.10 4.62 -14.06
C PHE A 373 -13.45 4.32 -14.71
N ARG A 374 -14.51 4.18 -13.89
CA ARG A 374 -15.86 3.90 -14.38
C ARG A 374 -16.51 5.05 -15.13
N GLN A 375 -16.30 6.28 -14.68
CA GLN A 375 -16.80 7.49 -15.36
C GLN A 375 -16.16 7.65 -16.74
N CYS A 376 -14.87 7.33 -16.87
CA CYS A 376 -14.15 7.34 -18.14
C CYS A 376 -14.67 6.25 -19.11
N GLU A 377 -14.89 5.02 -18.64
CA GLU A 377 -15.44 3.93 -19.48
C GLU A 377 -16.84 4.23 -20.02
N THR A 378 -17.69 4.88 -19.22
CA THR A 378 -19.08 5.15 -19.61
C THR A 378 -19.24 6.44 -20.44
N ALA A 379 -18.14 7.15 -20.73
CA ALA A 379 -18.11 8.47 -21.38
C ALA A 379 -19.02 9.53 -20.70
N ARG A 380 -19.39 9.31 -19.43
CA ARG A 380 -20.37 10.13 -18.67
C ARG A 380 -19.73 11.05 -17.63
N ALA A 381 -18.44 11.35 -17.78
CA ALA A 381 -17.65 12.14 -16.83
C ALA A 381 -18.19 13.56 -16.53
N ASN A 382 -19.17 14.07 -17.29
CA ASN A 382 -19.81 15.37 -17.08
C ASN A 382 -21.27 15.29 -16.55
N GLN A 383 -21.81 14.12 -16.19
CA GLN A 383 -23.17 14.02 -15.64
C GLN A 383 -23.16 14.12 -14.10
N GLU A 384 -23.72 15.22 -13.56
CA GLU A 384 -23.68 15.60 -12.13
C GLU A 384 -24.42 14.66 -11.17
N THR A 385 -25.27 13.76 -11.67
CA THR A 385 -26.10 12.88 -10.83
C THR A 385 -26.09 11.46 -11.35
N TRP A 386 -24.97 10.76 -11.14
CA TRP A 386 -24.85 9.36 -11.53
C TRP A 386 -25.38 8.38 -10.47
N ILE A 387 -25.42 8.78 -9.20
CA ILE A 387 -25.90 7.94 -8.10
C ILE A 387 -27.26 8.47 -7.66
N ARG A 388 -28.33 7.85 -8.16
CA ARG A 388 -29.66 8.00 -7.56
C ARG A 388 -29.71 7.12 -6.30
N TYR A 389 -30.10 7.74 -5.20
CA TYR A 389 -30.24 7.13 -3.88
C TYR A 389 -31.28 6.00 -3.88
#